data_AF-A0A2U1VVX4-F1
#
_entry.id   AF-A0A2U1VVX4-F1
#
_cell.length_a   1.000
_cell.length_b   1.000
_cell.length_c   1.000
_cell.angle_alpha   90.00
_cell.angle_beta   90.00
_cell.angle_gamma   90.00
#
_symmetry.space_group_name_H-M   'P 1'
#
loop_
_entity.id
_entity.type
_entity.pdbx_description
1 polymer ?
#
loop_
_entity_poly.entity_id
_entity_poly.type
_entity_poly.pdbx_seq_one_letter_code
_entity_poly.pdbx_strand_id
1 'polypeptide(L)'
;MVLSDDALALLRRSIRSVWALELLLLLRRQSDRNWSNADLVRELRGSEVVVQEALVGFLGAGLLVAEADGSHRYRPAAPVLDHWVEEIAQAYATRPSAVIREIFAAPGNKVQVFADSFRFRLND
;
A
#
# COMPACT_ATOMS: atom_id res chain seq x y z
N MET A 1 -15.10 -11.94 -8.72
CA MET A 1 -15.44 -11.01 -7.64
C MET A 1 -15.18 -9.60 -8.13
N VAL A 2 -16.10 -8.67 -7.88
CA VAL A 2 -15.96 -7.24 -8.14
C VAL A 2 -15.78 -6.60 -6.77
N LEU A 3 -14.83 -5.67 -6.62
CA LEU A 3 -14.65 -4.91 -5.37
C LEU A 3 -15.94 -4.17 -5.04
N SER A 4 -16.29 -4.08 -3.75
CA SER A 4 -17.30 -3.12 -3.31
C SER A 4 -16.90 -1.69 -3.68
N ASP A 5 -17.89 -0.79 -3.85
CA ASP A 5 -17.61 0.62 -4.19
C ASP A 5 -16.74 1.30 -3.13
N ASP A 6 -16.93 0.95 -1.86
CA ASP A 6 -16.12 1.45 -0.76
C ASP A 6 -14.69 0.91 -0.77
N ALA A 7 -14.50 -0.39 -1.05
CA ALA A 7 -13.16 -0.96 -1.22
C ALA A 7 -12.44 -0.35 -2.43
N LEU A 8 -13.15 -0.10 -3.52
CA LEU A 8 -12.62 0.59 -4.69
C LEU A 8 -12.25 2.05 -4.37
N ALA A 9 -13.07 2.75 -3.59
CA ALA A 9 -12.79 4.11 -3.14
C ALA A 9 -11.55 4.16 -2.23
N LEU A 10 -11.43 3.22 -1.28
CA LEU A 10 -10.23 3.06 -0.44
C LEU A 10 -8.99 2.81 -1.30
N LEU A 11 -9.07 1.87 -2.25
CA LEU A 11 -7.98 1.55 -3.17
C LEU A 11 -7.51 2.81 -3.91
N ARG A 12 -8.41 3.51 -4.58
CA ARG A 12 -8.07 4.68 -5.40
C ARG A 12 -7.55 5.86 -4.57
N ARG A 13 -8.00 6.00 -3.30
CA ARG A 13 -7.60 7.10 -2.42
C ARG A 13 -6.28 6.86 -1.72
N SER A 14 -6.05 5.65 -1.22
CA SER A 14 -4.96 5.34 -0.29
C SER A 14 -3.82 4.56 -0.92
N ILE A 15 -4.04 3.92 -2.07
CA ILE A 15 -3.06 3.04 -2.72
C ILE A 15 -2.73 3.60 -4.10
N ARG A 16 -1.55 4.21 -4.19
CA ARG A 16 -1.12 4.99 -5.37
C ARG A 16 -0.19 4.23 -6.32
N SER A 17 0.30 3.07 -5.91
CA SER A 17 1.15 2.23 -6.76
C SER A 17 0.95 0.77 -6.40
N VAL A 18 1.36 -0.11 -7.31
CA VAL A 18 1.40 -1.55 -7.02
C VAL A 18 2.33 -1.82 -5.84
N TRP A 19 3.46 -1.09 -5.76
CA TRP A 19 4.39 -1.20 -4.63
C TRP A 19 3.72 -0.86 -3.29
N ALA A 20 2.90 0.19 -3.23
CA ALA A 20 2.15 0.54 -2.02
C ALA A 20 1.12 -0.55 -1.67
N LEU A 21 0.46 -1.16 -2.66
CA LEU A 21 -0.42 -2.30 -2.42
C LEU A 21 0.34 -3.46 -1.78
N GLU A 22 1.49 -3.85 -2.34
CA GLU A 22 2.32 -4.93 -1.79
C GLU A 22 2.78 -4.62 -0.36
N LEU A 23 3.15 -3.37 -0.06
CA LEU A 23 3.47 -2.94 1.29
C LEU A 23 2.29 -3.13 2.24
N LEU A 24 1.09 -2.71 1.85
CA LEU A 24 -0.09 -2.88 2.68
C LEU A 24 -0.39 -4.37 2.95
N LEU A 25 -0.29 -5.22 1.92
CA LEU A 25 -0.54 -6.65 2.04
C LEU A 25 0.53 -7.36 2.90
N LEU A 26 1.78 -6.93 2.80
CA LEU A 26 2.87 -7.39 3.68
C LEU A 26 2.57 -7.04 5.14
N LEU A 27 2.25 -5.78 5.42
CA LEU A 27 1.94 -5.28 6.76
C LEU A 27 0.73 -6.01 7.35
N ARG A 28 -0.31 -6.25 6.55
CA ARG A 28 -1.49 -7.01 6.98
C ARG A 28 -1.18 -8.47 7.29
N ARG A 29 -0.37 -9.14 6.45
CA ARG A 29 0.03 -10.54 6.68
C ARG A 29 0.88 -10.70 7.95
N GLN A 30 1.61 -9.67 8.34
CA GLN A 30 2.38 -9.62 9.59
C GLN A 30 1.79 -8.58 10.55
N SER A 31 0.47 -8.62 10.75
CA SER A 31 -0.25 -7.63 11.56
C SER A 31 0.17 -7.60 13.03
N ASP A 32 0.79 -8.67 13.55
CA ASP A 32 1.33 -8.72 14.91
C ASP A 32 2.73 -8.13 15.08
N ARG A 33 3.36 -7.73 13.98
CA ARG A 33 4.71 -7.18 13.97
C ARG A 33 4.69 -5.65 13.88
N ASN A 34 5.54 -5.02 14.67
CA ASN A 34 5.91 -3.62 14.51
C ASN A 34 7.04 -3.51 13.48
N TRP A 35 6.90 -2.57 12.55
CA TRP A 35 7.84 -2.36 11.45
C TRP A 35 8.53 -1.01 11.59
N SER A 36 9.86 -1.02 11.66
CA SER A 36 10.62 0.21 11.51
C SER A 36 10.67 0.62 10.02
N ASN A 37 10.88 1.91 9.75
CA ASN A 37 11.03 2.39 8.37
C ASN A 37 12.21 1.70 7.67
N ALA A 38 13.29 1.43 8.40
CA ALA A 38 14.46 0.71 7.90
C ALA A 38 14.12 -0.74 7.50
N ASP A 39 13.28 -1.44 8.27
CA ASP A 39 12.83 -2.79 7.92
C ASP A 39 12.03 -2.77 6.61
N LEU A 40 11.12 -1.80 6.45
CA LEU A 40 10.27 -1.69 5.26
C LEU A 40 11.07 -1.35 4.00
N VAL A 41 12.05 -0.45 4.11
CA VAL A 41 13.01 -0.14 3.04
C VAL A 41 13.73 -1.41 2.58
N ARG A 42 14.19 -2.23 3.52
CA ARG A 42 14.94 -3.47 3.21
C ARG A 42 14.05 -4.56 2.65
N GLU A 43 12.88 -4.79 3.24
CA GLU A 43 11.98 -5.90 2.90
C GLU A 43 11.44 -5.78 1.47
N LEU A 44 11.02 -4.57 1.08
CA LEU A 44 10.44 -4.31 -0.25
C LEU A 44 11.43 -3.67 -1.22
N ARG A 45 12.71 -3.54 -0.83
CA ARG A 45 13.79 -2.90 -1.60
C ARG A 45 13.38 -1.51 -2.12
N GLY A 46 12.59 -0.78 -1.33
CA GLY A 46 12.10 0.56 -1.65
C GLY A 46 13.10 1.65 -1.27
N SER A 47 12.83 2.89 -1.66
CA SER A 47 13.52 4.04 -1.08
C SER A 47 12.80 4.52 0.18
N GLU A 48 13.52 5.19 1.07
CA GLU A 48 12.91 5.79 2.28
C GLU A 48 11.76 6.73 1.93
N VAL A 49 11.90 7.55 0.88
CA VAL A 49 10.86 8.47 0.41
C VAL A 49 9.57 7.73 0.05
N VAL A 50 9.68 6.66 -0.75
CA VAL A 50 8.50 5.90 -1.20
C VAL A 50 7.83 5.17 -0.03
N VAL A 51 8.63 4.65 0.92
CA VAL A 51 8.11 4.05 2.16
C VAL A 51 7.35 5.10 2.98
N GLN A 52 7.93 6.27 3.23
CA GLN A 52 7.29 7.34 4.01
C GLN A 52 5.99 7.81 3.37
N GLU A 53 5.98 8.05 2.06
CA GLU A 53 4.77 8.49 1.34
C GLU A 53 3.62 7.47 1.48
N ALA A 54 3.93 6.18 1.35
CA ALA A 54 2.94 5.12 1.52
C ALA A 54 2.44 5.04 2.98
N LEU A 55 3.34 5.11 3.96
CA LEU A 55 3.00 5.08 5.39
C LEU A 55 2.10 6.26 5.78
N VAL A 56 2.41 7.48 5.32
CA VAL A 56 1.57 8.66 5.53
C VAL A 56 0.17 8.45 4.95
N GLY A 57 0.08 7.90 3.73
CA GLY A 57 -1.19 7.56 3.10
C GLY A 57 -2.01 6.56 3.92
N PHE A 58 -1.37 5.51 4.45
CA PHE A 58 -2.05 4.49 5.24
C PHE A 58 -2.44 4.95 6.64
N LEU A 59 -1.62 5.77 7.30
CA LEU A 59 -1.95 6.43 8.56
C LEU A 59 -3.15 7.37 8.38
N GLY A 60 -3.14 8.21 7.34
CA GLY A 60 -4.26 9.10 7.02
C GLY A 60 -5.56 8.37 6.62
N ALA A 61 -5.43 7.13 6.14
CA ALA A 61 -6.56 6.24 5.86
C ALA A 61 -7.03 5.44 7.08
N GLY A 62 -6.34 5.54 8.22
CA GLY A 62 -6.64 4.78 9.43
C GLY A 62 -6.36 3.28 9.29
N LEU A 63 -5.44 2.86 8.42
CA LEU A 63 -5.06 1.45 8.22
C LEU A 63 -3.91 1.02 9.14
N LEU A 64 -3.05 1.97 9.51
CA LEU A 64 -1.91 1.76 10.40
C LEU A 64 -2.04 2.59 11.67
N VAL A 65 -1.26 2.20 12.67
CA VAL A 65 -0.92 3.05 13.81
C VAL A 65 0.58 3.23 13.87
N ALA A 66 1.01 4.45 14.22
CA ALA A 66 2.38 4.76 14.60
C ALA A 66 2.55 4.53 16.11
N GLU A 67 3.58 3.77 16.47
CA GLU A 67 3.95 3.46 17.85
C GLU A 67 4.89 4.55 18.40
N ALA A 68 5.06 4.57 19.73
CA ALA A 68 5.88 5.60 20.40
C ALA A 68 7.38 5.56 20.00
N ASP A 69 7.87 4.41 19.54
CA ASP A 69 9.23 4.21 19.05
C ASP A 69 9.40 4.59 17.56
N GLY A 70 8.36 5.10 16.92
CA GLY A 70 8.35 5.46 15.50
C GLY A 70 8.17 4.28 14.55
N SER A 71 7.91 3.08 15.07
CA SER A 71 7.50 1.93 14.26
C SER A 71 6.03 2.02 13.85
N HIS A 72 5.65 1.25 12.85
CA HIS A 72 4.29 1.20 12.30
C HIS A 72 3.75 -0.21 12.39
N ARG A 73 2.47 -0.34 12.73
CA ARG A 73 1.77 -1.63 12.78
C ARG A 73 0.46 -1.56 12.00
N TYR A 74 0.13 -2.65 11.32
CA TYR A 74 -1.19 -2.82 10.74
C TYR A 74 -2.23 -2.98 11.84
N ARG A 75 -3.04 -1.94 12.03
CA ARG A 75 -4.12 -1.91 13.01
C ARG A 75 -5.20 -0.95 12.52
N PRO A 76 -6.11 -1.44 11.66
CA PRO A 76 -7.17 -0.60 11.10
C PRO A 76 -8.05 0.00 12.19
N ALA A 77 -8.42 1.27 12.02
CA ALA A 77 -9.23 2.01 12.98
C ALA A 77 -10.66 1.47 13.12
N ALA A 78 -11.14 0.70 12.14
CA ALA A 78 -12.43 0.05 12.16
C ALA A 78 -12.38 -1.32 11.45
N PRO A 79 -13.18 -2.32 11.89
CA PRO A 79 -13.22 -3.65 11.25
C PRO A 79 -13.59 -3.60 9.76
N VAL A 80 -14.41 -2.62 9.35
CA VAL A 80 -14.81 -2.44 7.95
C VAL A 80 -13.62 -2.11 7.04
N LEU A 81 -12.60 -1.42 7.56
CA LEU A 81 -11.39 -1.12 6.79
C LEU A 81 -10.57 -2.39 6.51
N ASP A 82 -10.45 -3.30 7.48
CA ASP A 82 -9.81 -4.60 7.25
C ASP A 82 -10.59 -5.43 6.23
N HIS A 83 -11.93 -5.39 6.30
CA HIS A 83 -12.79 -6.07 5.32
C HIS A 83 -12.52 -5.58 3.89
N TRP A 84 -12.45 -4.26 3.68
CA TRP A 84 -12.14 -3.69 2.37
C TRP A 84 -10.72 -4.04 1.91
N VAL A 85 -9.74 -4.06 2.81
CA VAL A 85 -8.38 -4.50 2.48
C VAL A 85 -8.34 -5.98 2.11
N GLU A 86 -9.13 -6.83 2.76
CA GLU A 86 -9.29 -8.24 2.38
C GLU A 86 -9.92 -8.39 0.98
N GLU A 87 -10.98 -7.63 0.68
CA GLU A 87 -11.58 -7.62 -0.66
C GLU A 87 -10.53 -7.24 -1.73
N ILE A 88 -9.73 -6.20 -1.47
CA ILE A 88 -8.64 -5.76 -2.33
C ILE A 88 -7.59 -6.88 -2.48
N ALA A 89 -7.18 -7.53 -1.40
CA ALA A 89 -6.21 -8.61 -1.41
C ALA A 89 -6.68 -9.79 -2.26
N GLN A 90 -7.93 -10.23 -2.08
CA GLN A 90 -8.54 -11.31 -2.85
C GLN A 90 -8.69 -10.94 -4.33
N ALA A 91 -9.13 -9.72 -4.62
CA ALA A 91 -9.22 -9.23 -5.99
C ALA A 91 -7.85 -9.18 -6.67
N TYR A 92 -6.81 -8.76 -5.95
CA TYR A 92 -5.45 -8.69 -6.47
C TYR A 92 -4.85 -10.08 -6.71
N ALA A 93 -5.09 -11.03 -5.80
CA ALA A 93 -4.65 -12.42 -5.97
C ALA A 93 -5.32 -13.13 -7.15
N THR A 94 -6.61 -12.84 -7.39
CA THR A 94 -7.39 -13.53 -8.45
C THR A 94 -7.33 -12.82 -9.80
N ARG A 95 -7.24 -11.49 -9.81
CA ARG A 95 -7.30 -10.64 -11.02
C ARG A 95 -6.34 -9.44 -10.89
N PRO A 96 -5.02 -9.68 -10.80
CA PRO A 96 -4.04 -8.62 -10.54
C PRO A 96 -4.12 -7.49 -11.57
N SER A 97 -4.26 -7.82 -12.86
CA SER A 97 -4.37 -6.81 -13.92
C SER A 97 -5.57 -5.88 -13.77
N ALA A 98 -6.67 -6.32 -13.15
CA ALA A 98 -7.84 -5.47 -12.92
C ALA A 98 -7.56 -4.44 -11.83
N VAL A 99 -7.01 -4.88 -10.69
CA VAL A 99 -6.64 -3.99 -9.58
C VAL A 99 -5.56 -3.00 -10.00
N ILE A 100 -4.55 -3.45 -10.76
CA ILE A 100 -3.50 -2.60 -11.30
C ILE A 100 -4.09 -1.49 -12.19
N ARG A 101 -5.07 -1.83 -13.05
CA ARG A 101 -5.78 -0.83 -13.86
C ARG A 101 -6.51 0.20 -12.99
N GLU A 102 -7.15 -0.23 -11.90
CA GLU A 102 -7.82 0.69 -10.97
C GLU A 102 -6.84 1.64 -10.26
N ILE A 103 -5.67 1.15 -9.86
CA ILE A 103 -4.60 1.97 -9.27
C ILE A 103 -4.15 3.05 -10.28
N PHE A 104 -3.89 2.68 -11.53
CA PHE A 104 -3.46 3.65 -12.55
C PHE A 104 -4.58 4.61 -12.99
N ALA A 105 -5.84 4.18 -12.93
CA ALA A 105 -6.99 5.02 -13.26
C ALA A 105 -7.35 6.03 -12.15
N ALA A 106 -6.80 5.88 -10.94
CA ALA A 106 -7.11 6.72 -9.79
C ALA A 106 -6.79 8.21 -10.06
N PRO A 107 -7.69 9.15 -9.70
CA PRO A 107 -7.43 10.58 -9.82
C PRO A 107 -6.16 11.00 -9.06
N GLY A 108 -5.30 11.77 -9.73
CA GLY A 108 -4.01 12.21 -9.20
C GLY A 108 -2.84 11.28 -9.51
N ASN A 109 -3.06 10.06 -10.02
CA ASN A 109 -1.98 9.14 -10.41
C ASN A 109 -1.36 9.45 -11.78
N LYS A 110 -1.90 10.45 -12.49
CA LYS A 110 -1.48 10.85 -13.84
C LYS A 110 -0.10 11.54 -13.92
N VAL A 111 0.62 11.72 -12.81
CA VAL A 111 1.89 12.49 -12.79
C VAL A 111 3.14 11.66 -12.45
N GLN A 112 3.03 10.42 -11.95
CA GLN A 112 4.22 9.65 -11.52
C GLN A 112 4.62 8.46 -12.42
N VAL A 113 3.81 8.06 -13.39
CA VAL A 113 4.06 6.84 -14.20
C VAL A 113 5.31 6.97 -15.09
N PHE A 114 5.75 8.18 -15.42
CA PHE A 114 6.95 8.39 -16.24
C PHE A 114 8.27 8.49 -15.45
N ALA A 115 8.24 8.71 -14.14
CA ALA A 115 9.47 8.98 -13.38
C ALA A 115 10.08 7.73 -12.70
N ASP A 116 9.26 6.76 -12.29
CA ASP A 116 9.76 5.59 -11.55
C ASP A 116 10.20 4.41 -12.42
N SER A 117 9.89 4.43 -13.73
CA SER A 117 10.31 3.38 -14.67
C SER A 117 11.83 3.30 -14.90
N PHE A 118 12.61 4.25 -14.36
CA PHE A 118 14.07 4.33 -14.57
C PHE A 118 14.92 3.99 -13.34
N ARG A 119 14.35 3.48 -12.24
CA ARG A 119 15.14 3.07 -11.06
C ARG A 119 15.66 1.63 -11.09
N PHE A 120 15.99 1.12 -12.28
CA PHE A 120 16.94 0.00 -12.38
C PHE A 120 18.35 0.54 -12.23
N ARG A 121 18.89 0.50 -11.01
CA ARG A 121 20.34 0.60 -10.81
C ARG A 121 20.94 -0.74 -11.26
N LEU A 122 21.52 -0.76 -12.45
CA LEU A 122 22.64 -1.66 -12.75
C LEU A 122 23.74 -1.29 -11.75
N ASN A 123 24.09 -2.24 -10.90
CA ASN A 123 25.34 -2.20 -10.14
C ASN A 123 26.39 -2.79 -11.10
N ASP A 124 27.33 -1.95 -11.55
CA ASP A 124 28.68 -2.39 -11.88
C ASP A 124 29.49 -2.54 -10.58
#